data_AF-A0A1H3EZF8-F1
#
_entry.id   AF-A0A1H3EZF8-F1
#
_cell.length_a   1.000
_cell.length_b   1.000
_cell.length_c   1.000
_cell.angle_alpha   90.00
_cell.angle_beta   90.00
_cell.angle_gamma   90.00
#
_symmetry.space_group_name_H-M   'P 1'
#
loop_
_entity.id
_entity.type
_entity.pdbx_description
1 polymer ?
#
loop_
_entity_poly.entity_id
_entity_poly.type
_entity_poly.pdbx_seq_one_letter_code
_entity_poly.pdbx_strand_id
1 'polypeptide(L)'
;MKKLFSKYNYICHTCLTLIILLLIFCHRSDAYKDYYNVLVLHSYDPEYIYTKIFNSFLKEKFGEYEKPVNIYFEYLDAKRFDYNQYYQQFNEYINTKYKKRKIDFVLCFDDDALQYLLAERENLGSISSISVIFGSIVDRSLVYFSSLESNMTGVFEDVDIAANVEMMFQILPAKNIFVISDRTTLGMDLYEKARLVFKNMEDISVEYLIGVPWEEINKKLQKAPDKSAIFLLSYSRDDNDNVYSLEMVNELRPRQVFVGFLGTTPHVS
;
A
#
# COMPACT_ATOMS: atom_id res chain seq x y z
N MET A 1 5.60 -22.70 81.09
CA MET A 1 5.90 -21.50 80.27
C MET A 1 6.71 -21.77 79.00
N LYS A 2 7.76 -22.62 78.97
CA LYS A 2 8.57 -22.88 77.75
C LYS A 2 7.81 -23.50 76.54
N LYS A 3 6.77 -24.31 76.76
CA LYS A 3 5.99 -24.94 75.66
C LYS A 3 5.05 -23.97 74.92
N LEU A 4 4.62 -22.86 75.52
CA LEU A 4 3.76 -21.87 74.86
C LEU A 4 4.55 -20.99 73.87
N PHE A 5 5.78 -20.59 74.23
CA PHE A 5 6.64 -19.76 73.37
C PHE A 5 7.08 -20.50 72.10
N SER A 6 7.32 -21.81 72.18
CA SER A 6 7.69 -22.64 71.02
C SER A 6 6.56 -22.70 69.97
N LYS A 7 5.30 -22.87 70.40
CA LYS A 7 4.14 -22.90 69.49
C LYS A 7 3.95 -21.58 68.73
N TYR A 8 4.18 -20.44 69.39
CA TYR A 8 4.09 -19.12 68.75
C TYR A 8 5.16 -18.89 67.68
N ASN A 9 6.39 -19.39 67.91
CA ASN A 9 7.46 -19.28 66.91
C ASN A 9 7.17 -20.11 65.66
N TYR A 10 6.61 -21.33 65.79
CA TYR A 10 6.22 -22.15 64.65
C TYR A 10 5.06 -21.56 63.85
N ILE A 11 4.07 -20.95 64.53
CA ILE A 11 2.96 -20.25 63.88
C ILE A 11 3.48 -19.00 63.13
N CYS A 12 4.42 -18.28 63.72
CA CYS A 12 5.01 -17.09 63.08
C CYS A 12 5.82 -17.44 61.83
N HIS A 13 6.63 -18.51 61.87
CA HIS A 13 7.39 -18.96 60.71
C HIS A 13 6.51 -19.52 59.59
N THR A 14 5.43 -20.23 59.92
CA THR A 14 4.47 -20.75 58.92
C THR A 14 3.63 -19.64 58.29
N CYS A 15 3.23 -18.62 59.05
CA CYS A 15 2.61 -17.42 58.48
C CYS A 15 3.57 -16.65 57.58
N LEU A 16 4.84 -16.50 57.97
CA LEU A 16 5.85 -15.79 57.17
C LEU A 16 6.16 -16.52 55.86
N THR A 17 6.32 -17.85 55.89
CA THR A 17 6.51 -18.63 54.65
C THR A 17 5.28 -18.61 53.76
N LEU A 18 4.07 -18.63 54.31
CA LEU A 18 2.83 -18.52 53.53
C LEU A 18 2.69 -17.14 52.87
N ILE A 19 3.07 -16.06 53.57
CA ILE A 19 3.11 -14.69 53.03
C ILE A 19 4.15 -14.57 51.91
N ILE A 20 5.34 -15.14 52.09
CA ILE A 20 6.37 -15.17 51.04
C ILE A 20 5.89 -15.97 49.82
N LEU A 21 5.21 -17.11 50.03
CA LEU A 21 4.63 -17.90 48.93
C LEU A 21 3.52 -17.14 48.19
N LEU A 22 2.69 -16.40 48.91
CA LEU A 22 1.64 -15.52 48.36
C LEU A 22 2.24 -14.35 47.57
N LEU A 23 3.34 -13.75 48.04
CA LEU A 23 4.04 -12.68 47.33
C LEU A 23 4.71 -13.19 46.03
N ILE A 24 5.22 -14.43 46.02
CA ILE A 24 5.77 -15.07 44.81
C ILE A 24 4.66 -15.38 43.80
N PHE A 25 3.47 -15.79 44.25
CA PHE A 25 2.31 -16.00 43.37
C PHE A 25 1.67 -14.68 42.88
N CYS A 26 1.72 -13.61 43.68
CA CYS A 26 1.12 -12.32 43.32
C CYS A 26 1.95 -11.55 42.26
N HIS A 27 3.24 -11.84 42.12
CA HIS A 27 4.10 -11.24 41.09
C HIS A 27 3.96 -11.85 39.68
N ARG A 28 3.04 -12.81 39.48
CA ARG A 28 2.79 -13.43 38.16
C ARG A 28 1.44 -13.09 37.54
N SER A 29 0.79 -12.05 38.06
CA SER A 29 -0.45 -11.49 37.53
C SER A 29 -0.22 -10.08 36.96
N ASP A 30 0.88 -9.85 36.24
CA ASP A 30 0.74 -8.98 35.09
C ASP A 30 -0.11 -9.78 34.11
N ALA A 31 -1.39 -9.40 34.00
CA ALA A 31 -2.20 -9.79 32.86
C ALA A 31 -1.48 -9.26 31.63
N TYR A 32 -0.58 -10.08 31.08
CA TYR A 32 0.08 -9.84 29.82
C TYR A 32 -1.06 -9.89 28.81
N LYS A 33 -1.68 -8.74 28.57
CA LYS A 33 -2.48 -8.56 27.36
C LYS A 33 -1.53 -8.95 26.25
N ASP A 34 -1.77 -10.10 25.65
CA ASP A 34 -1.03 -10.51 24.48
C ASP A 34 -1.33 -9.44 23.44
N TYR A 35 -0.32 -8.70 22.98
CA TYR A 35 -0.47 -7.62 21.99
C TYR A 35 -0.01 -8.15 20.64
N TYR A 36 -0.67 -7.75 19.56
CA TYR A 36 -0.04 -7.82 18.24
C TYR A 36 0.94 -6.66 18.10
N ASN A 37 2.12 -6.93 17.54
CA ASN A 37 3.15 -5.94 17.26
C ASN A 37 3.30 -5.85 15.75
N VAL A 38 2.88 -4.71 15.19
CA VAL A 38 2.81 -4.49 13.75
C VAL A 38 3.82 -3.43 13.37
N LEU A 39 4.78 -3.79 12.53
CA LEU A 39 5.67 -2.82 11.91
C LEU A 39 5.02 -2.30 10.64
N VAL A 40 4.83 -1.01 10.52
CA VAL A 40 4.30 -0.35 9.32
C VAL A 40 5.45 0.40 8.67
N LEU A 41 5.85 -0.04 7.49
CA LEU A 41 6.86 0.61 6.67
C LEU A 41 6.19 1.44 5.57
N HIS A 42 6.42 2.74 5.60
CA HIS A 42 5.96 3.68 4.59
C HIS A 42 7.07 4.09 3.64
N SER A 43 6.71 4.25 2.37
CA SER A 43 7.57 4.84 1.35
C SER A 43 7.90 6.31 1.67
N TYR A 44 6.95 7.06 2.22
CA TYR A 44 7.03 8.52 2.33
C TYR A 44 7.02 9.02 3.77
N ASP A 45 7.37 10.28 3.97
CA ASP A 45 7.43 10.91 5.29
C ASP A 45 6.06 10.99 5.99
N PRO A 46 6.02 11.13 7.33
CA PRO A 46 4.78 11.16 8.10
C PRO A 46 3.85 12.33 7.77
N GLU A 47 4.37 13.44 7.22
CA GLU A 47 3.56 14.61 6.84
C GLU A 47 2.98 14.50 5.43
N TYR A 48 3.40 13.50 4.63
CA TYR A 48 2.76 13.22 3.36
C TYR A 48 1.29 12.86 3.57
N ILE A 49 0.40 13.50 2.82
CA ILE A 49 -1.04 13.47 3.09
C ILE A 49 -1.62 12.05 3.12
N TYR A 50 -1.21 11.20 2.18
CA TYR A 50 -1.69 9.81 2.14
C TYR A 50 -1.11 8.98 3.29
N THR A 51 0.16 9.17 3.67
CA THR A 51 0.76 8.55 4.86
C THR A 51 -0.03 8.90 6.11
N LYS A 52 -0.38 10.18 6.29
CA LYS A 52 -1.13 10.68 7.45
C LYS A 52 -2.55 10.12 7.52
N ILE A 53 -3.25 10.09 6.39
CA ILE A 53 -4.60 9.51 6.28
C ILE A 53 -4.53 8.03 6.62
N PHE A 54 -3.59 7.30 6.04
CA PHE A 54 -3.43 5.86 6.23
C PHE A 54 -3.08 5.51 7.69
N ASN A 55 -2.17 6.26 8.30
CA ASN A 55 -1.83 6.12 9.72
C ASN A 55 -3.04 6.32 10.64
N SER A 56 -3.90 7.28 10.31
CA SER A 56 -5.12 7.55 11.08
C SER A 56 -6.12 6.41 10.92
N PHE A 57 -6.30 5.93 9.69
CA PHE A 57 -7.14 4.77 9.38
C PHE A 57 -6.69 3.50 10.10
N LEU A 58 -5.39 3.17 10.09
CA LEU A 58 -4.86 2.02 10.82
C LEU A 58 -5.10 2.13 12.32
N LYS A 59 -4.87 3.30 12.91
CA LYS A 59 -5.09 3.52 14.35
C LYS A 59 -6.55 3.36 14.73
N GLU A 60 -7.46 3.88 13.91
CA GLU A 60 -8.90 3.69 14.07
C GLU A 60 -9.26 2.21 14.02
N LYS A 61 -8.91 1.52 12.91
CA LYS A 61 -9.30 0.13 12.71
C LYS A 61 -8.67 -0.82 13.72
N PHE A 62 -7.40 -0.65 14.05
CA PHE A 62 -6.77 -1.46 15.09
C PHE A 62 -7.30 -1.16 16.50
N GLY A 63 -7.86 0.03 16.73
CA GLY A 63 -8.55 0.37 17.97
C GLY A 63 -9.88 -0.37 18.17
N GLU A 64 -10.47 -0.91 17.10
CA GLU A 64 -11.72 -1.67 17.12
C GLU A 64 -11.52 -3.15 17.54
N TYR A 65 -10.28 -3.67 17.53
CA TYR A 65 -10.00 -5.06 17.86
C TYR A 65 -9.94 -5.31 19.38
N GLU A 66 -10.47 -6.47 19.82
CA GLU A 66 -10.42 -6.88 21.24
C GLU A 66 -8.99 -7.09 21.73
N LYS A 67 -8.12 -7.65 20.89
CA LYS A 67 -6.69 -7.82 21.17
C LYS A 67 -5.96 -6.53 20.78
N PRO A 68 -5.34 -5.80 21.72
CA PRO A 68 -4.73 -4.53 21.40
C PRO A 68 -3.49 -4.69 20.51
N VAL A 69 -3.28 -3.71 19.64
CA VAL A 69 -2.23 -3.71 18.62
C VAL A 69 -1.25 -2.57 18.88
N ASN A 70 0.03 -2.89 19.01
CA ASN A 70 1.12 -1.93 19.02
C ASN A 70 1.58 -1.69 17.58
N ILE A 71 1.47 -0.45 17.12
CA ILE A 71 1.90 -0.06 15.77
C ILE A 71 3.23 0.67 15.86
N TYR A 72 4.22 0.20 15.11
CA TYR A 72 5.53 0.82 14.96
C TYR A 72 5.63 1.38 13.55
N PHE A 73 5.64 2.70 13.40
CA PHE A 73 5.79 3.33 12.09
C PHE A 73 7.26 3.59 11.78
N GLU A 74 7.69 3.21 10.59
CA GLU A 74 8.97 3.56 10.00
C GLU A 74 8.73 4.16 8.61
N TYR A 75 9.59 5.10 8.23
CA TYR A 75 9.42 5.89 7.01
C TYR A 75 10.74 5.87 6.25
N LEU A 76 10.69 5.51 4.98
CA LEU A 76 11.84 5.64 4.09
C LEU A 76 12.08 7.10 3.73
N ASP A 77 11.03 7.92 3.57
CA ASP A 77 11.12 9.30 3.07
C ASP A 77 11.71 9.38 1.64
N ALA A 78 11.31 8.41 0.80
CA ALA A 78 11.80 8.18 -0.56
C ALA A 78 11.56 9.35 -1.52
N LYS A 79 10.59 10.23 -1.22
CA LYS A 79 10.30 11.43 -2.04
C LYS A 79 11.27 12.57 -1.81
N ARG A 80 11.90 12.64 -0.64
CA ARG A 80 12.83 13.71 -0.29
C ARG A 80 14.28 13.27 -0.40
N PHE A 81 14.54 11.99 -0.21
CA PHE A 81 15.88 11.43 -0.21
C PHE A 81 15.95 10.19 -1.10
N ASP A 82 17.06 10.04 -1.80
CA ASP A 82 17.37 8.81 -2.53
C ASP A 82 17.78 7.73 -1.53
N TYR A 83 16.85 6.81 -1.27
CA TYR A 83 17.01 5.74 -0.29
C TYR A 83 18.16 4.80 -0.58
N ASN A 84 18.59 4.67 -1.84
CA ASN A 84 19.70 3.78 -2.21
C ASN A 84 21.01 4.25 -1.57
N GLN A 85 21.10 5.53 -1.21
CA GLN A 85 22.28 6.10 -0.57
C GLN A 85 22.36 5.80 0.94
N TYR A 86 21.26 5.36 1.57
CA TYR A 86 21.22 5.11 3.01
C TYR A 86 20.59 3.78 3.44
N TYR A 87 20.34 2.85 2.50
CA TYR A 87 19.83 1.52 2.83
C TYR A 87 20.66 0.80 3.88
N GLN A 88 21.98 0.84 3.80
CA GLN A 88 22.82 0.16 4.78
C GLN A 88 22.59 0.71 6.20
N GLN A 89 22.55 2.04 6.36
CA GLN A 89 22.33 2.69 7.64
C GLN A 89 20.90 2.43 8.15
N PHE A 90 19.92 2.41 7.25
CA PHE A 90 18.54 2.11 7.60
C PHE A 90 18.37 0.63 8.03
N ASN A 91 19.06 -0.31 7.37
CA ASN A 91 19.11 -1.72 7.76
C ASN A 91 19.71 -1.88 9.16
N GLU A 92 20.84 -1.22 9.44
CA GLU A 92 21.47 -1.23 10.77
C GLU A 92 20.55 -0.68 11.85
N TYR A 93 19.83 0.40 11.54
CA TYR A 93 18.82 1.00 12.41
C TYR A 93 17.67 0.03 12.69
N ILE A 94 17.06 -0.55 11.65
CA ILE A 94 15.96 -1.53 11.79
C ILE A 94 16.41 -2.75 12.59
N ASN A 95 17.55 -3.34 12.24
CA ASN A 95 18.13 -4.46 12.97
C ASN A 95 18.31 -4.15 14.45
N THR A 96 18.92 -3.01 14.76
CA THR A 96 19.22 -2.64 16.15
C THR A 96 17.94 -2.36 16.94
N LYS A 97 17.00 -1.62 16.34
CA LYS A 97 15.74 -1.21 16.99
C LYS A 97 14.85 -2.41 17.30
N TYR A 98 14.79 -3.39 16.40
CA TYR A 98 13.85 -4.51 16.50
C TYR A 98 14.46 -5.84 16.97
N LYS A 99 15.79 -5.92 17.17
CA LYS A 99 16.52 -7.15 17.59
C LYS A 99 15.89 -7.93 18.75
N LYS A 100 15.31 -7.23 19.73
CA LYS A 100 14.72 -7.83 20.94
C LYS A 100 13.20 -7.65 21.01
N ARG A 101 12.59 -7.20 19.90
CA ARG A 101 11.16 -6.96 19.80
C ARG A 101 10.55 -8.03 18.91
N LYS A 102 9.55 -8.75 19.43
CA LYS A 102 8.71 -9.61 18.59
C LYS A 102 7.84 -8.70 17.72
N ILE A 103 8.01 -8.80 16.41
CA ILE A 103 7.08 -8.25 15.42
C ILE A 103 6.29 -9.45 14.88
N ASP A 104 4.97 -9.32 14.81
CA ASP A 104 4.08 -10.41 14.37
C ASP A 104 3.89 -10.39 12.84
N PHE A 105 3.80 -9.20 12.25
CA PHE A 105 3.77 -9.00 10.80
C PHE A 105 4.24 -7.59 10.43
N VAL A 106 4.61 -7.41 9.16
CA VAL A 106 4.96 -6.11 8.57
C VAL A 106 3.84 -5.68 7.63
N LEU A 107 3.38 -4.44 7.74
CA LEU A 107 2.59 -3.78 6.71
C LEU A 107 3.49 -2.88 5.89
N CYS A 108 3.32 -2.89 4.57
CA CYS A 108 4.14 -2.13 3.63
C CYS A 108 3.24 -1.30 2.71
N PHE A 109 3.53 0.00 2.53
CA PHE A 109 2.70 0.89 1.73
C PHE A 109 3.48 1.66 0.67
N ASP A 110 2.94 1.64 -0.54
CA ASP A 110 3.48 2.20 -1.79
C ASP A 110 4.76 1.49 -2.30
N ASP A 111 5.10 1.78 -3.56
CA ASP A 111 6.10 1.05 -4.35
C ASP A 111 7.51 1.06 -3.71
N ASP A 112 7.99 2.20 -3.21
CA ASP A 112 9.37 2.32 -2.70
C ASP A 112 9.62 1.45 -1.45
N ALA A 113 8.64 1.34 -0.56
CA ALA A 113 8.72 0.49 0.62
C ALA A 113 8.75 -0.99 0.25
N LEU A 114 7.96 -1.39 -0.74
CA LEU A 114 7.95 -2.77 -1.21
C LEU A 114 9.26 -3.09 -1.93
N GLN A 115 9.73 -2.18 -2.77
CA GLN A 115 11.01 -2.28 -3.45
C GLN A 115 12.17 -2.43 -2.45
N TYR A 116 12.22 -1.62 -1.41
CA TYR A 116 13.20 -1.76 -0.32
C TYR A 116 13.10 -3.13 0.36
N LEU A 117 11.90 -3.57 0.72
CA LEU A 117 11.73 -4.86 1.39
C LEU A 117 12.16 -6.03 0.52
N LEU A 118 11.97 -5.96 -0.79
CA LEU A 118 12.44 -6.99 -1.74
C LEU A 118 13.97 -6.94 -1.90
N ALA A 119 14.56 -5.74 -1.98
CA ALA A 119 15.99 -5.57 -2.20
C ALA A 119 16.83 -5.90 -0.95
N GLU A 120 16.38 -5.49 0.23
CA GLU A 120 17.18 -5.51 1.46
C GLU A 120 16.72 -6.59 2.45
N ARG A 121 15.80 -7.48 2.02
CA ARG A 121 15.10 -8.41 2.89
C ARG A 121 16.01 -9.17 3.84
N GLU A 122 17.04 -9.80 3.28
CA GLU A 122 17.98 -10.66 3.99
C GLU A 122 18.85 -9.87 4.99
N ASN A 123 18.93 -8.55 4.82
CA ASN A 123 19.69 -7.65 5.67
C ASN A 123 18.89 -7.12 6.87
N LEU A 124 17.62 -7.49 7.05
CA LEU A 124 16.73 -7.00 8.13
C LEU A 124 16.66 -7.90 9.38
N GLY A 125 17.57 -8.87 9.48
CA GLY A 125 17.78 -9.68 10.69
C GLY A 125 16.51 -10.38 11.16
N SER A 126 15.99 -10.01 12.33
CA SER A 126 14.79 -10.64 12.89
C SER A 126 13.51 -10.38 12.09
N ILE A 127 13.52 -9.38 11.20
CA ILE A 127 12.37 -9.04 10.37
C ILE A 127 12.37 -9.79 9.03
N SER A 128 13.51 -10.33 8.60
CA SER A 128 13.68 -10.99 7.29
C SER A 128 12.73 -12.17 7.04
N SER A 129 12.28 -12.87 8.09
CA SER A 129 11.36 -14.02 7.96
C SER A 129 9.88 -13.68 8.24
N ILE A 130 9.58 -12.45 8.66
CA ILE A 130 8.24 -12.06 9.14
C ILE A 130 7.29 -11.79 7.97
N SER A 131 6.07 -12.34 7.99
CA SER A 131 5.11 -12.09 6.91
C SER A 131 4.90 -10.59 6.61
N VAL A 132 4.96 -10.24 5.33
CA VAL A 132 4.69 -8.88 4.83
C VAL A 132 3.33 -8.85 4.15
N ILE A 133 2.51 -7.86 4.52
CA ILE A 133 1.28 -7.53 3.84
C ILE A 133 1.46 -6.16 3.18
N PHE A 134 1.47 -6.11 1.85
CA PHE A 134 1.64 -4.85 1.11
C PHE A 134 0.30 -4.28 0.62
N GLY A 135 0.27 -2.96 0.41
CA GLY A 135 -0.89 -2.24 -0.12
C GLY A 135 -0.47 -1.00 -0.91
N SER A 136 -1.39 -0.47 -1.73
CA SER A 136 -1.15 0.75 -2.53
C SER A 136 -0.01 0.58 -3.55
N ILE A 137 0.16 -0.63 -4.09
CA ILE A 137 1.22 -0.95 -5.05
C ILE A 137 0.73 -0.73 -6.46
N VAL A 138 1.43 0.11 -7.23
CA VAL A 138 1.11 0.41 -8.62
C VAL A 138 2.04 -0.36 -9.56
N ASP A 139 3.31 -0.56 -9.18
CA ASP A 139 4.28 -1.30 -10.01
C ASP A 139 4.02 -2.81 -9.99
N ARG A 140 3.53 -3.32 -11.11
CA ARG A 140 3.26 -4.76 -11.35
C ARG A 140 4.51 -5.63 -11.24
N SER A 141 5.69 -5.10 -11.53
CA SER A 141 6.95 -5.84 -11.38
C SER A 141 7.18 -6.18 -9.91
N LEU A 142 6.92 -5.22 -9.02
CA LEU A 142 7.03 -5.44 -7.57
C LEU A 142 6.00 -6.48 -7.09
N VAL A 143 4.77 -6.42 -7.61
CA VAL A 143 3.75 -7.46 -7.33
C VAL A 143 4.25 -8.83 -7.77
N TYR A 144 4.77 -8.95 -8.99
CA TYR A 144 5.32 -10.20 -9.51
C TYR A 144 6.47 -10.74 -8.63
N PHE A 145 7.47 -9.91 -8.29
CA PHE A 145 8.58 -10.35 -7.45
C PHE A 145 8.12 -10.73 -6.04
N SER A 146 7.17 -9.99 -5.47
CA SER A 146 6.58 -10.34 -4.18
C SER A 146 5.83 -11.67 -4.20
N SER A 147 5.26 -12.08 -5.34
CA SER A 147 4.58 -13.37 -5.51
C SER A 147 5.53 -14.57 -5.48
N LEU A 148 6.82 -14.33 -5.74
CA LEU A 148 7.86 -15.36 -5.65
C LEU A 148 8.29 -15.60 -4.19
N GLU A 149 7.96 -14.68 -3.28
CA GLU A 149 8.29 -14.76 -1.87
C GLU A 149 7.17 -15.42 -1.07
N SER A 150 7.47 -16.55 -0.42
CA SER A 150 6.48 -17.35 0.33
C SER A 150 5.86 -16.66 1.55
N ASN A 151 6.42 -15.53 1.99
CA ASN A 151 5.97 -14.77 3.16
C ASN A 151 5.50 -13.36 2.80
N MET A 152 5.12 -13.09 1.55
CA MET A 152 4.59 -11.80 1.12
C MET A 152 3.22 -11.97 0.47
N THR A 153 2.27 -11.12 0.84
CA THR A 153 0.92 -11.06 0.27
C THR A 153 0.45 -9.61 0.30
N GLY A 154 -0.68 -9.27 -0.34
CA GLY A 154 -1.14 -7.89 -0.30
C GLY A 154 -2.27 -7.55 -1.26
N VAL A 155 -2.47 -6.26 -1.45
CA VAL A 155 -3.39 -5.69 -2.44
C VAL A 155 -2.59 -4.74 -3.33
N PHE A 156 -2.86 -4.76 -4.63
CA PHE A 156 -2.26 -3.82 -5.58
C PHE A 156 -3.37 -2.96 -6.21
N GLU A 157 -3.00 -1.77 -6.63
CA GLU A 157 -3.88 -0.91 -7.41
C GLU A 157 -3.97 -1.47 -8.82
N ASP A 158 -5.19 -1.76 -9.25
CA ASP A 158 -5.46 -2.11 -10.64
C ASP A 158 -6.57 -1.21 -11.16
N VAL A 159 -6.31 -0.54 -12.27
CA VAL A 159 -7.36 0.20 -12.96
C VAL A 159 -8.33 -0.82 -13.55
N ASP A 160 -9.55 -0.85 -13.02
CA ASP A 160 -10.65 -1.61 -13.60
C ASP A 160 -11.17 -0.88 -14.84
N ILE A 161 -10.52 -1.18 -15.96
CA ILE A 161 -10.87 -0.59 -17.26
C ILE A 161 -12.30 -0.96 -17.67
N ALA A 162 -12.78 -2.15 -17.33
CA ALA A 162 -14.13 -2.58 -17.69
C ALA A 162 -15.19 -1.74 -16.96
N ALA A 163 -15.04 -1.57 -15.64
CA ALA A 163 -15.92 -0.74 -14.84
C ALA A 163 -15.90 0.73 -15.28
N ASN A 164 -14.72 1.25 -15.65
CA ASN A 164 -14.57 2.61 -16.17
C ASN A 164 -15.28 2.80 -17.52
N VAL A 165 -15.16 1.83 -18.43
CA VAL A 165 -15.86 1.89 -19.72
C VAL A 165 -17.38 1.78 -19.51
N GLU A 166 -17.85 0.90 -18.63
CA GLU A 166 -19.29 0.81 -18.30
C GLU A 166 -19.81 2.14 -17.75
N MET A 167 -19.10 2.73 -16.79
CA MET A 167 -19.47 4.02 -16.20
C MET A 167 -19.49 5.14 -17.24
N MET A 168 -18.52 5.18 -18.16
CA MET A 168 -18.50 6.15 -19.25
C MET A 168 -19.81 6.09 -20.07
N PHE A 169 -20.27 4.89 -20.42
CA PHE A 169 -21.51 4.71 -21.20
C PHE A 169 -22.79 4.98 -20.40
N GLN A 170 -22.77 4.87 -19.08
CA GLN A 170 -23.88 5.29 -18.22
C GLN A 170 -24.05 6.82 -18.22
N ILE A 171 -22.95 7.56 -18.39
CA ILE A 171 -22.93 9.03 -18.31
C ILE A 171 -23.06 9.67 -19.70
N LEU A 172 -22.40 9.11 -20.71
CA LEU A 172 -22.28 9.69 -22.04
C LEU A 172 -22.92 8.76 -23.08
N PRO A 173 -23.79 9.28 -23.99
CA PRO A 173 -24.36 8.49 -25.08
C PRO A 173 -23.35 8.35 -26.24
N ALA A 174 -22.10 8.03 -25.92
CA ALA A 174 -20.97 8.05 -26.84
C ALA A 174 -21.04 6.89 -27.85
N LYS A 175 -20.62 7.18 -29.08
CA LYS A 175 -20.54 6.26 -30.22
C LYS A 175 -19.17 6.26 -30.88
N ASN A 176 -18.37 7.31 -30.68
CA ASN A 176 -17.01 7.44 -31.19
C ASN A 176 -16.07 7.65 -30.00
N ILE A 177 -15.21 6.68 -29.71
CA ILE A 177 -14.34 6.69 -28.53
C ILE A 177 -12.90 6.93 -28.99
N PHE A 178 -12.28 7.98 -28.45
CA PHE A 178 -10.85 8.24 -28.60
C PHE A 178 -10.14 7.74 -27.34
N VAL A 179 -9.44 6.63 -27.45
CA VAL A 179 -8.63 6.07 -26.36
C VAL A 179 -7.24 6.71 -26.44
N ILE A 180 -6.87 7.45 -25.40
CA ILE A 180 -5.59 8.16 -25.34
C ILE A 180 -4.70 7.50 -24.30
N SER A 181 -3.49 7.13 -24.73
CA SER A 181 -2.44 6.63 -23.84
C SER A 181 -1.05 7.12 -24.26
N ASP A 182 -0.07 7.00 -23.36
CA ASP A 182 1.36 7.17 -23.67
C ASP A 182 2.04 5.79 -23.91
N ARG A 183 3.31 5.82 -24.34
CA ARG A 183 4.13 4.61 -24.55
C ARG A 183 4.91 4.19 -23.31
N THR A 184 4.54 4.67 -22.12
CA THR A 184 5.13 4.18 -20.87
C THR A 184 4.67 2.75 -20.60
N THR A 185 5.36 2.04 -19.71
CA THR A 185 4.98 0.68 -19.31
C THR A 185 3.53 0.63 -18.82
N LEU A 186 3.12 1.57 -17.96
CA LEU A 186 1.75 1.68 -17.46
C LEU A 186 0.77 2.04 -18.59
N GLY A 187 1.10 3.04 -19.42
CA GLY A 187 0.25 3.46 -20.53
C GLY A 187 -0.05 2.34 -21.51
N MET A 188 0.93 1.50 -21.81
CA MET A 188 0.78 0.34 -22.68
C MET A 188 -0.04 -0.78 -22.03
N ASP A 189 0.16 -1.05 -20.73
CA ASP A 189 -0.64 -2.02 -19.98
C ASP A 189 -2.13 -1.66 -19.97
N LEU A 190 -2.44 -0.41 -19.64
CA LEU A 190 -3.81 0.11 -19.63
C LEU A 190 -4.43 0.10 -21.04
N TYR A 191 -3.65 0.44 -22.07
CA TYR A 191 -4.10 0.39 -23.46
C TYR A 191 -4.50 -1.03 -23.88
N GLU A 192 -3.69 -2.05 -23.57
CA GLU A 192 -4.00 -3.43 -23.92
C GLU A 192 -5.30 -3.90 -23.25
N LYS A 193 -5.49 -3.57 -21.96
CA LYS A 193 -6.74 -3.84 -21.24
C LYS A 193 -7.93 -3.14 -21.89
N ALA A 194 -7.81 -1.85 -22.19
CA ALA A 194 -8.86 -1.08 -22.87
C ALA A 194 -9.19 -1.67 -24.23
N ARG A 195 -8.17 -2.06 -25.01
CA ARG A 195 -8.37 -2.69 -26.32
C ARG A 195 -9.18 -3.98 -26.19
N LEU A 196 -8.91 -4.81 -25.18
CA LEU A 196 -9.66 -6.05 -24.95
C LEU A 196 -11.11 -5.79 -24.57
N VAL A 197 -11.37 -4.80 -23.71
CA VAL A 197 -12.73 -4.39 -23.32
C VAL A 197 -13.51 -3.89 -24.54
N PHE A 198 -12.95 -2.93 -25.28
CA PHE A 198 -13.60 -2.32 -26.44
C PHE A 198 -13.76 -3.26 -27.62
N LYS A 199 -12.88 -4.26 -27.79
CA LYS A 199 -12.97 -5.24 -28.88
C LYS A 199 -14.29 -6.03 -28.88
N ASN A 200 -14.89 -6.21 -27.71
CA ASN A 200 -16.12 -6.98 -27.55
C ASN A 200 -17.40 -6.13 -27.65
N MET A 201 -17.27 -4.83 -27.96
CA MET A 201 -18.40 -3.91 -28.03
C MET A 201 -18.85 -3.69 -29.47
N GLU A 202 -20.15 -3.84 -29.69
CA GLU A 202 -20.81 -3.56 -30.97
C GLU A 202 -21.33 -2.12 -31.00
N ASP A 203 -21.61 -1.62 -32.21
CA ASP A 203 -22.20 -0.28 -32.44
C ASP A 203 -21.41 0.90 -31.85
N ILE A 204 -20.09 0.78 -31.72
CA ILE A 204 -19.17 1.86 -31.36
C ILE A 204 -17.98 1.89 -32.32
N SER A 205 -17.46 3.07 -32.59
CA SER A 205 -16.18 3.29 -33.27
C SER A 205 -15.13 3.63 -32.22
N VAL A 206 -13.97 2.97 -32.26
CA VAL A 206 -12.89 3.19 -31.30
C VAL A 206 -11.61 3.49 -32.05
N GLU A 207 -10.98 4.60 -31.68
CA GLU A 207 -9.71 5.05 -32.23
C GLU A 207 -8.67 5.18 -31.11
N TYR A 208 -7.50 4.57 -31.33
CA TYR A 208 -6.41 4.55 -30.36
C TYR A 208 -5.34 5.58 -30.74
N LEU A 209 -5.10 6.54 -29.85
CA LEU A 209 -4.11 7.60 -29.99
C LEU A 209 -3.00 7.36 -28.96
N ILE A 210 -2.06 6.46 -29.29
CA ILE A 210 -1.01 5.99 -28.38
C ILE A 210 0.31 6.71 -28.70
N GLY A 211 0.81 7.50 -27.74
CA GLY A 211 2.02 8.32 -27.91
C GLY A 211 1.86 9.52 -28.85
N VAL A 212 0.67 9.72 -29.44
CA VAL A 212 0.42 10.81 -30.39
C VAL A 212 0.64 12.16 -29.71
N PRO A 213 1.39 13.10 -30.30
CA PRO A 213 1.59 14.44 -29.74
C PRO A 213 0.30 15.20 -29.49
N TRP A 214 0.23 15.96 -28.40
CA TRP A 214 -1.01 16.58 -27.94
C TRP A 214 -1.63 17.53 -28.96
N GLU A 215 -0.81 18.28 -29.70
CA GLU A 215 -1.30 19.16 -30.76
C GLU A 215 -2.03 18.40 -31.88
N GLU A 216 -1.57 17.19 -32.19
CA GLU A 216 -2.19 16.32 -33.19
C GLU A 216 -3.49 15.71 -32.68
N ILE A 217 -3.48 15.26 -31.41
CA ILE A 217 -4.69 14.82 -30.71
C ILE A 217 -5.75 15.94 -30.77
N ASN A 218 -5.40 17.16 -30.42
CA ASN A 218 -6.32 18.31 -30.47
C ASN A 218 -6.87 18.59 -31.86
N LYS A 219 -6.01 18.63 -32.88
CA LYS A 219 -6.44 18.83 -34.28
C LYS A 219 -7.45 17.78 -34.72
N LYS A 220 -7.33 16.56 -34.18
CA LYS A 220 -8.23 15.44 -34.45
C LYS A 220 -9.56 15.58 -33.69
N LEU A 221 -9.49 15.87 -32.39
CA LEU A 221 -10.67 16.07 -31.54
C LEU A 221 -11.54 17.25 -31.99
N GLN A 222 -10.95 18.30 -32.56
CA GLN A 222 -11.70 19.41 -33.17
C GLN A 222 -12.61 18.97 -34.33
N LYS A 223 -12.29 17.85 -34.97
CA LYS A 223 -13.06 17.27 -36.08
C LYS A 223 -13.85 16.04 -35.66
N ALA A 224 -13.91 15.75 -34.35
CA ALA A 224 -14.60 14.58 -33.84
C ALA A 224 -16.11 14.65 -34.17
N PRO A 225 -16.73 13.53 -34.60
CA PRO A 225 -18.16 13.47 -34.84
C PRO A 225 -18.98 13.77 -33.58
N ASP A 226 -20.28 13.99 -33.74
CA ASP A 226 -21.19 14.02 -32.60
C ASP A 226 -21.17 12.69 -31.83
N LYS A 227 -21.54 12.73 -30.54
CA LYS A 227 -21.45 11.58 -29.63
C LYS A 227 -20.04 11.01 -29.52
N SER A 228 -19.03 11.88 -29.53
CA SER A 228 -17.64 11.48 -29.26
C SER A 228 -17.33 11.57 -27.77
N ALA A 229 -16.54 10.62 -27.25
CA ALA A 229 -15.97 10.65 -25.91
C ALA A 229 -14.48 10.36 -25.95
N ILE A 230 -13.76 10.93 -24.99
CA ILE A 230 -12.35 10.63 -24.77
C ILE A 230 -12.25 9.68 -23.57
N PHE A 231 -11.55 8.57 -23.76
CA PHE A 231 -11.19 7.64 -22.69
C PHE A 231 -9.69 7.78 -22.43
N LEU A 232 -9.35 8.61 -21.46
CA LEU A 232 -7.96 8.93 -21.13
C LEU A 232 -7.42 7.91 -20.11
N LEU A 233 -6.35 7.22 -20.49
CA LEU A 233 -5.71 6.16 -19.69
C LEU A 233 -4.50 6.70 -18.91
N SER A 234 -3.46 7.10 -19.65
CA SER A 234 -2.23 7.70 -19.15
C SER A 234 -1.74 8.68 -20.20
N TYR A 235 -1.27 9.85 -19.81
CA TYR A 235 -0.69 10.78 -20.78
C TYR A 235 0.35 11.67 -20.12
N SER A 236 1.45 11.06 -19.75
CA SER A 236 2.59 11.71 -19.09
C SER A 236 3.65 12.17 -20.09
N ARG A 237 3.77 11.49 -21.23
CA ARG A 237 4.76 11.75 -22.27
C ARG A 237 4.23 11.40 -23.67
N ASP A 238 4.53 12.22 -24.66
CA ASP A 238 4.26 11.92 -26.08
C ASP A 238 5.50 11.44 -26.85
N ASP A 239 5.32 11.04 -28.11
CA ASP A 239 6.40 10.57 -29.00
C ASP A 239 7.41 11.69 -29.38
N ASN A 240 7.13 12.94 -29.02
CA ASN A 240 8.06 14.08 -29.15
C ASN A 240 8.82 14.37 -27.83
N ASP A 241 8.72 13.48 -26.83
CA ASP A 241 9.28 13.63 -25.49
C ASP A 241 8.74 14.84 -24.70
N ASN A 242 7.60 15.41 -25.09
CA ASN A 242 6.93 16.42 -24.28
C ASN A 242 6.36 15.77 -23.03
N VAL A 243 6.58 16.39 -21.87
CA VAL A 243 6.08 15.90 -20.57
C VAL A 243 4.86 16.70 -20.15
N TYR A 244 3.82 16.00 -19.69
CA TYR A 244 2.54 16.57 -19.29
C TYR A 244 2.24 16.25 -17.82
N SER A 245 1.73 17.23 -17.07
CA SER A 245 1.16 16.98 -15.74
C SER A 245 -0.32 16.63 -15.83
N LEU A 246 -0.82 15.90 -14.84
CA LEU A 246 -2.25 15.55 -14.76
C LEU A 246 -3.16 16.79 -14.74
N GLU A 247 -2.70 17.86 -14.10
CA GLU A 247 -3.40 19.16 -14.06
C GLU A 247 -3.48 19.79 -15.45
N MET A 248 -2.37 19.82 -16.19
CA MET A 248 -2.36 20.29 -17.57
C MET A 248 -3.35 19.48 -18.41
N VAL A 249 -3.35 18.15 -18.31
CA VAL A 249 -4.27 17.31 -19.09
C VAL A 249 -5.75 17.56 -18.73
N ASN A 250 -6.06 17.88 -17.47
CA ASN A 250 -7.42 18.19 -17.02
C ASN A 250 -7.92 19.58 -17.41
N GLU A 251 -7.03 20.57 -17.54
CA GLU A 251 -7.38 21.92 -17.99
C GLU A 251 -7.70 21.98 -19.49
N LEU A 252 -7.32 20.95 -20.23
CA LEU A 252 -7.48 20.87 -21.68
C LEU A 252 -8.88 20.34 -22.06
N ARG A 253 -9.90 21.21 -22.04
CA ARG A 253 -11.23 20.94 -22.63
C ARG A 253 -11.41 21.62 -23.99
N PRO A 254 -12.00 20.93 -24.98
CA PRO A 254 -13.47 20.93 -25.07
C PRO A 254 -14.11 19.57 -25.44
N ARG A 255 -15.29 19.31 -24.84
CA ARG A 255 -16.22 18.16 -25.01
C ARG A 255 -15.83 16.83 -24.33
N GLN A 256 -16.70 16.44 -23.38
CA GLN A 256 -16.94 15.07 -22.86
C GLN A 256 -15.69 14.18 -22.70
N VAL A 257 -14.78 14.60 -21.81
CA VAL A 257 -13.63 13.79 -21.40
C VAL A 257 -14.05 12.92 -20.22
N PHE A 258 -13.85 11.60 -20.32
CA PHE A 258 -13.97 10.67 -19.21
C PHE A 258 -12.55 10.18 -18.85
N VAL A 259 -12.16 10.43 -17.60
CA VAL A 259 -10.88 9.99 -17.03
C VAL A 259 -11.16 8.76 -16.18
N GLY A 260 -10.44 7.65 -16.42
CA GLY A 260 -10.65 6.42 -15.68
C GLY A 260 -10.36 6.58 -14.19
N PHE A 261 -11.14 5.89 -13.34
CA PHE A 261 -10.94 5.83 -11.90
C PHE A 261 -10.10 4.60 -11.51
N LEU A 262 -9.29 4.74 -10.46
CA LEU A 262 -8.47 3.64 -9.92
C LEU A 262 -9.33 2.65 -9.10
N GLY A 263 -9.03 1.35 -9.21
CA GLY A 263 -9.57 0.27 -8.40
C GLY A 263 -8.47 -0.47 -7.64
N THR A 264 -8.83 -1.40 -6.75
CA THR A 264 -7.86 -2.24 -6.01
C THR A 264 -8.19 -3.72 -6.19
N THR A 265 -7.15 -4.56 -6.33
CA THR A 265 -7.30 -6.01 -6.54
C THR A 265 -6.49 -6.79 -5.50
N PRO A 266 -7.06 -7.85 -4.86
CA PRO A 266 -6.31 -8.71 -3.95
C PRO A 266 -5.24 -9.54 -4.65
N HIS A 267 -4.08 -9.72 -4.01
CA HIS A 267 -3.02 -10.64 -4.42
C HIS A 267 -2.90 -11.79 -3.42
N VAL A 268 -3.01 -13.03 -3.91
CA VAL A 268 -2.83 -14.25 -3.10
C VAL A 268 -1.65 -15.02 -3.65
N SER A 269 -0.60 -15.16 -2.84
CA SER A 269 0.56 -16.04 -3.06
C SER A 269 0.21 -17.49 -2.71
#